data_AF-A0A940WJV1-F1
#
_entry.id   AF-A0A940WJV1-F1
#
_cell.length_a   1.000
_cell.length_b   1.000
_cell.length_c   1.000
_cell.angle_alpha   90.00
_cell.angle_beta   90.00
_cell.angle_gamma   90.00
#
_symmetry.space_group_name_H-M   'P 1'
#
loop_
_entity.id
_entity.type
_entity.pdbx_description
1 polymer ?
#
loop_
_entity_poly.entity_id
_entity_poly.type
_entity_poly.pdbx_seq_one_letter_code
_entity_poly.pdbx_strand_id
1 'polypeptide(L)'
;MRLARVSHRPNLNYRYRVLNSSVPNAFALPGGYIVINRGLLVGLSSEAEAAAVLGHETGHVTAKHSLAGYQRALAANVLVTGVVVAAGGRAGVQELSGITASLLENGFSRDQEREADWLGIDYMVKAGYNPEGAVRLQEYFYRELEGGKNPLFLEGLFRTHPFSKERLDNARARIAERYPETVKNPNLTFNETIFRQKTARLREVQKAYEIADGGDKLFKEKRYDEALAKYREAARMEPGQAPFHSSAGRIHLVRKEYGPAETELRRALDLDGESFEPRFLMGSLRYERREFRAAIPELERSMELYPTKQAAAMLSKSYEALGDAANAKKYSEMAK
;
A
#
# COMPACT_ATOMS: atom_id res chain seq x y z
N MET A 1 -13.09 -6.12 -10.96
CA MET A 1 -13.85 -6.17 -9.69
C MET A 1 -15.32 -5.88 -9.97
N ARG A 2 -16.28 -6.52 -9.27
CA ARG A 2 -17.73 -6.30 -9.47
C ARG A 2 -18.14 -4.84 -9.24
N LEU A 3 -17.65 -4.23 -8.17
CA LEU A 3 -17.92 -2.85 -7.77
C LEU A 3 -17.59 -1.81 -8.86
N ALA A 4 -16.40 -1.90 -9.46
CA ALA A 4 -15.99 -0.96 -10.52
C ALA A 4 -16.91 -0.99 -11.75
N ARG A 5 -17.40 -2.17 -12.13
CA ARG A 5 -18.26 -2.36 -13.32
C ARG A 5 -19.65 -1.73 -13.17
N VAL A 6 -20.11 -1.57 -11.94
CA VAL A 6 -21.41 -0.94 -11.61
C VAL A 6 -21.25 0.50 -11.12
N SER A 7 -20.02 1.02 -11.17
CA SER A 7 -19.69 2.36 -10.70
C SER A 7 -20.08 3.43 -11.72
N HIS A 8 -20.03 4.71 -11.32
CA HIS A 8 -20.27 5.82 -12.25
C HIS A 8 -19.15 6.01 -13.31
N ARG A 9 -18.02 5.29 -13.21
CA ARG A 9 -16.94 5.33 -14.21
C ARG A 9 -16.50 3.91 -14.62
N PRO A 10 -17.39 3.08 -15.17
CA PRO A 10 -17.13 1.65 -15.38
C PRO A 10 -16.05 1.36 -16.43
N ASN A 11 -15.78 2.32 -17.31
CA ASN A 11 -14.81 2.19 -18.41
C ASN A 11 -13.37 2.61 -18.00
N LEU A 12 -13.13 2.96 -16.74
CA LEU A 12 -11.78 3.23 -16.25
C LEU A 12 -11.01 1.91 -16.03
N ASN A 13 -9.70 1.91 -16.28
CA ASN A 13 -8.86 0.75 -16.04
C ASN A 13 -8.51 0.59 -14.55
N TYR A 14 -9.45 0.03 -13.78
CA TYR A 14 -9.26 -0.21 -12.36
C TYR A 14 -8.23 -1.30 -12.08
N ARG A 15 -7.29 -1.01 -11.17
CA ARG A 15 -6.22 -1.91 -10.74
C ARG A 15 -6.23 -2.00 -9.23
N TYR A 16 -6.34 -3.22 -8.71
CA TYR A 16 -6.40 -3.49 -7.28
C TYR A 16 -5.09 -4.13 -6.83
N ARG A 17 -4.54 -3.65 -5.71
CA ARG A 17 -3.32 -4.21 -5.12
C ARG A 17 -3.48 -4.38 -3.61
N VAL A 18 -2.93 -5.47 -3.10
CA VAL A 18 -2.76 -5.65 -1.66
C VAL A 18 -1.34 -5.23 -1.31
N LEU A 19 -1.21 -4.26 -0.42
CA LEU A 19 0.09 -3.86 0.12
C LEU A 19 0.39 -4.69 1.37
N ASN A 20 1.58 -5.26 1.43
CA ASN A 20 2.02 -6.03 2.57
C ASN A 20 2.49 -5.11 3.71
N SER A 21 1.53 -4.53 4.41
CA SER A 21 1.74 -3.66 5.57
C SER A 21 0.76 -4.04 6.68
N SER A 22 1.25 -4.08 7.91
CA SER A 22 0.43 -4.31 9.10
C SER A 22 -0.41 -3.10 9.51
N VAL A 23 -0.04 -1.89 9.05
CA VAL A 23 -0.79 -0.66 9.32
C VAL A 23 -2.13 -0.73 8.57
N PRO A 24 -3.29 -0.74 9.25
CA PRO A 24 -4.59 -0.78 8.59
C PRO A 24 -4.79 0.44 7.71
N ASN A 25 -4.99 0.25 6.41
CA ASN A 25 -5.26 1.33 5.47
C ASN A 25 -5.88 0.81 4.17
N ALA A 26 -6.55 1.71 3.45
CA ALA A 26 -6.91 1.58 2.04
C ALA A 26 -6.87 2.97 1.42
N PHE A 27 -6.56 3.05 0.13
CA PHE A 27 -6.56 4.34 -0.57
C PHE A 27 -6.70 4.17 -2.07
N ALA A 28 -7.28 5.19 -2.70
CA ALA A 28 -7.41 5.31 -4.13
C ALA A 28 -6.53 6.42 -4.72
N LEU A 29 -5.87 6.10 -5.83
CA LEU A 29 -5.09 7.04 -6.62
C LEU A 29 -5.76 7.33 -7.96
N PRO A 30 -5.47 8.49 -8.59
CA PRO A 30 -5.97 8.81 -9.91
C PRO A 30 -5.71 7.69 -10.93
N GLY A 31 -6.66 7.49 -11.86
CA GLY A 31 -6.54 6.44 -12.88
C GLY A 31 -7.02 5.06 -12.46
N GLY A 32 -7.70 4.93 -11.32
CA GLY A 32 -8.38 3.70 -10.91
C GLY A 32 -7.51 2.72 -10.14
N TYR A 33 -6.37 3.17 -9.61
CA TYR A 33 -5.58 2.35 -8.69
C TYR A 33 -6.23 2.37 -7.31
N ILE A 34 -6.47 1.20 -6.75
CA ILE A 34 -7.03 1.02 -5.41
C ILE A 34 -6.11 0.06 -4.66
N VAL A 35 -5.61 0.49 -3.52
CA VAL A 35 -4.70 -0.27 -2.67
C VAL A 35 -5.38 -0.55 -1.34
N ILE A 36 -5.20 -1.76 -0.82
CA ILE A 36 -5.63 -2.13 0.53
C ILE A 36 -4.47 -2.80 1.25
N ASN A 37 -4.25 -2.44 2.52
CA ASN A 37 -3.18 -3.03 3.31
C ASN A 37 -3.63 -4.37 3.90
N ARG A 38 -2.68 -5.30 4.02
CA ARG A 38 -2.87 -6.58 4.72
C ARG A 38 -3.47 -6.38 6.12
N GLY A 39 -2.98 -5.40 6.88
CA GLY A 39 -3.45 -5.08 8.23
C GLY A 39 -4.95 -4.80 8.31
N LEU A 40 -5.52 -4.13 7.31
CA LEU A 40 -6.96 -3.91 7.25
C LEU A 40 -7.69 -5.20 6.86
N LEU A 41 -7.22 -5.89 5.82
CA LEU A 41 -7.84 -7.14 5.33
C LEU A 41 -7.95 -8.24 6.39
N VAL A 42 -6.95 -8.36 7.27
CA VAL A 42 -6.91 -9.35 8.36
C VAL A 42 -8.06 -9.18 9.34
N GLY A 43 -8.43 -7.91 9.63
CA GLY A 43 -9.48 -7.56 10.58
C GLY A 43 -10.91 -7.72 10.05
N LEU A 44 -11.09 -7.80 8.73
CA LEU A 44 -12.41 -7.97 8.12
C LEU A 44 -12.94 -9.39 8.33
N SER A 45 -14.25 -9.52 8.44
CA SER A 45 -14.95 -10.79 8.68
C SER A 45 -15.73 -11.31 7.48
N SER A 46 -15.95 -10.48 6.46
CA SER A 46 -16.81 -10.80 5.32
C SER A 46 -16.35 -10.15 4.00
N GLU A 47 -16.77 -10.73 2.87
CA GLU A 47 -16.52 -10.12 1.56
C GLU A 47 -17.32 -8.82 1.41
N ALA A 48 -18.48 -8.69 2.08
CA ALA A 48 -19.25 -7.45 2.08
C ALA A 48 -18.55 -6.31 2.83
N GLU A 49 -17.87 -6.56 3.95
CA GLU A 49 -17.02 -5.55 4.60
C GLU A 49 -15.84 -5.14 3.70
N ALA A 50 -15.20 -6.11 3.03
CA ALA A 50 -14.15 -5.80 2.05
C ALA A 50 -14.71 -5.02 0.85
N ALA A 51 -15.93 -5.34 0.41
CA ALA A 51 -16.62 -4.62 -0.64
C ALA A 51 -17.01 -3.20 -0.21
N ALA A 52 -17.29 -2.97 1.07
CA ALA A 52 -17.53 -1.64 1.61
C ALA A 52 -16.26 -0.77 1.54
N VAL A 53 -15.10 -1.30 1.96
CA VAL A 53 -13.81 -0.61 1.82
C VAL A 53 -13.55 -0.28 0.34
N LEU A 54 -13.59 -1.29 -0.53
CA LEU A 54 -13.26 -1.09 -1.95
C LEU A 54 -14.32 -0.27 -2.71
N GLY A 55 -15.57 -0.30 -2.25
CA GLY A 55 -16.67 0.50 -2.78
C GLY A 55 -16.49 1.97 -2.44
N HIS A 56 -16.12 2.27 -1.20
CA HIS A 56 -15.76 3.60 -0.73
C HIS A 56 -14.56 4.17 -1.53
N GLU A 57 -13.48 3.40 -1.69
CA GLU A 57 -12.33 3.80 -2.54
C GLU A 57 -12.73 4.02 -4.00
N THR A 58 -13.61 3.16 -4.54
CA THR A 58 -14.18 3.36 -5.88
C THR A 58 -14.99 4.66 -5.95
N GLY A 59 -15.71 5.00 -4.88
CA GLY A 59 -16.39 6.28 -4.67
C GLY A 59 -15.46 7.47 -4.88
N HIS A 60 -14.33 7.52 -4.15
CA HIS A 60 -13.30 8.56 -4.29
C HIS A 60 -12.78 8.68 -5.74
N VAL A 61 -12.53 7.56 -6.42
CA VAL A 61 -12.11 7.58 -7.83
C VAL A 61 -13.20 8.16 -8.74
N THR A 62 -14.46 7.77 -8.52
CA THR A 62 -15.57 8.19 -9.36
C THR A 62 -15.88 9.67 -9.20
N ALA A 63 -15.87 10.18 -7.96
CA ALA A 63 -16.09 11.58 -7.62
C ALA A 63 -14.82 12.45 -7.76
N LYS A 64 -13.68 11.84 -8.14
CA LYS A 64 -12.39 12.52 -8.37
C LYS A 64 -11.85 13.25 -7.13
N HIS A 65 -12.11 12.76 -5.93
CA HIS A 65 -11.68 13.40 -4.68
C HIS A 65 -10.16 13.59 -4.58
N SER A 66 -9.38 12.65 -5.13
CA SER A 66 -7.91 12.74 -5.16
C SER A 66 -7.37 13.80 -6.13
N LEU A 67 -8.22 14.44 -6.96
CA LEU A 67 -7.81 15.47 -7.92
C LEU A 67 -7.33 16.75 -7.23
N ALA A 68 -7.90 17.11 -6.08
CA ALA A 68 -7.44 18.28 -5.33
C ALA A 68 -6.02 18.07 -4.76
N GLY A 69 -5.70 16.86 -4.27
CA GLY A 69 -4.34 16.49 -3.87
C GLY A 69 -3.38 16.49 -5.06
N TYR A 70 -3.86 16.04 -6.22
CA TYR A 70 -3.13 16.12 -7.48
C TYR A 70 -2.76 17.56 -7.87
N GLN A 71 -3.76 18.45 -7.96
CA GLN A 71 -3.53 19.85 -8.32
C GLN A 71 -2.57 20.57 -7.36
N ARG A 72 -2.62 20.23 -6.07
CA ARG A 72 -1.68 20.76 -5.07
C ARG A 72 -0.25 20.23 -5.30
N ALA A 73 -0.09 18.95 -5.62
CA ALA A 73 1.21 18.40 -5.98
C ALA A 73 1.80 19.08 -7.25
N LEU A 74 0.96 19.42 -8.23
CA LEU A 74 1.36 20.21 -9.41
C LEU A 74 1.83 21.61 -9.03
N ALA A 75 1.06 22.31 -8.19
CA ALA A 75 1.35 23.67 -7.77
C ALA A 75 2.64 23.78 -6.92
N ALA A 76 3.04 22.69 -6.25
CA ALA A 76 4.27 22.61 -5.46
C ALA A 76 5.56 22.49 -6.29
N ASN A 77 5.53 22.77 -7.61
CA ASN A 77 6.66 22.65 -8.55
C ASN A 77 7.25 21.24 -8.68
N VAL A 78 6.45 20.19 -8.48
CA VAL A 78 6.80 18.88 -9.06
C VAL A 78 6.54 19.01 -10.56
N LEU A 79 7.61 19.13 -11.36
CA LEU A 79 7.53 19.26 -12.83
C LEU A 79 6.66 18.14 -13.41
N VAL A 80 5.41 18.47 -13.79
CA VAL A 80 4.51 17.53 -14.47
C VAL A 80 4.42 17.93 -15.92
N THR A 81 5.12 17.17 -16.76
CA THR A 81 4.78 17.09 -18.18
C THR A 81 3.47 16.32 -18.27
N GLY A 82 2.41 16.98 -18.70
CA GLY A 82 1.09 16.38 -18.81
C GLY A 82 1.05 15.16 -19.73
N VAL A 83 0.14 14.23 -19.39
CA VAL A 83 -0.14 12.95 -20.07
C VAL A 83 0.98 11.92 -19.80
N VAL A 84 0.77 10.85 -19.03
CA VAL A 84 0.08 9.62 -19.44
C VAL A 84 -0.12 8.74 -18.17
N VAL A 85 -1.35 8.58 -17.70
CA VAL A 85 -1.72 7.52 -16.71
C VAL A 85 -1.91 6.15 -17.38
N ALA A 86 -1.63 6.05 -18.69
CA ALA A 86 -1.85 4.85 -19.50
C ALA A 86 -0.58 4.04 -19.85
N ALA A 87 0.61 4.47 -19.45
CA ALA A 87 1.87 3.78 -19.68
C ALA A 87 2.55 3.65 -18.33
N GLY A 88 2.81 2.43 -17.88
CA GLY A 88 3.57 2.15 -16.65
C GLY A 88 5.05 2.55 -16.77
N GLY A 89 5.33 3.79 -17.17
CA GLY A 89 6.65 4.35 -17.38
C GLY A 89 7.09 5.29 -16.24
N ARG A 90 8.39 5.60 -16.25
CA ARG A 90 9.17 6.29 -15.20
C ARG A 90 8.59 7.63 -14.69
N ALA A 91 7.90 8.39 -15.54
CA ALA A 91 7.29 9.68 -15.16
C ALA A 91 6.06 9.53 -14.25
N GLY A 92 5.27 8.47 -14.43
CA GLY A 92 4.03 8.27 -13.69
C GLY A 92 4.23 7.90 -12.21
N VAL A 93 5.35 7.29 -11.84
CA VAL A 93 5.59 6.82 -10.46
C VAL A 93 6.01 7.96 -9.51
N GLN A 94 6.83 8.91 -9.98
CA GLN A 94 7.21 10.08 -9.17
C GLN A 94 6.02 11.02 -8.95
N GLU A 95 5.22 11.26 -9.98
CA GLU A 95 3.99 12.04 -9.89
C GLU A 95 3.00 11.41 -8.88
N LEU A 96 2.91 10.08 -8.87
CA LEU A 96 2.07 9.34 -7.93
C LEU A 96 2.53 9.46 -6.47
N SER A 97 3.84 9.59 -6.22
CA SER A 97 4.40 9.77 -4.88
C SER A 97 4.00 11.11 -4.26
N GLY A 98 4.09 12.21 -5.02
CA GLY A 98 3.67 13.54 -4.56
C GLY A 98 2.18 13.62 -4.24
N ILE A 99 1.33 12.97 -5.04
CA ILE A 99 -0.11 12.85 -4.78
C ILE A 99 -0.35 12.10 -3.48
N THR A 100 0.32 10.96 -3.30
CA THR A 100 0.15 10.11 -2.11
C THR A 100 0.57 10.88 -0.85
N ALA A 101 1.68 11.62 -0.88
CA ALA A 101 2.10 12.47 0.24
C ALA A 101 1.06 13.57 0.56
N SER A 102 0.52 14.24 -0.47
CA SER A 102 -0.49 15.29 -0.30
C SER A 102 -1.80 14.76 0.31
N LEU A 103 -2.24 13.57 -0.13
CA LEU A 103 -3.40 12.87 0.44
C LEU A 103 -3.16 12.50 1.90
N LEU A 104 -1.99 11.91 2.22
CA LEU A 104 -1.63 11.57 3.59
C LEU A 104 -1.57 12.79 4.51
N GLU A 105 -1.18 13.96 4.02
CA GLU A 105 -1.06 15.18 4.84
C GLU A 105 -2.41 15.86 5.08
N ASN A 106 -3.31 15.86 4.09
CA ASN A 106 -4.52 16.68 4.13
C ASN A 106 -5.82 15.88 4.28
N GLY A 107 -5.76 14.56 4.06
CA GLY A 107 -6.93 13.68 4.06
C GLY A 107 -8.03 14.11 3.08
N PHE A 108 -9.21 13.56 3.28
CA PHE A 108 -10.44 13.96 2.60
C PHE A 108 -11.33 14.78 3.53
N SER A 109 -12.12 15.68 2.93
CA SER A 109 -13.11 16.47 3.67
C SER A 109 -14.29 15.60 4.13
N ARG A 110 -15.05 16.06 5.12
CA ARG A 110 -16.24 15.35 5.61
C ARG A 110 -17.28 15.10 4.51
N ASP A 111 -17.44 16.04 3.58
CA ASP A 111 -18.38 15.89 2.46
C ASP A 111 -17.88 14.88 1.44
N GLN A 112 -16.57 14.84 1.18
CA GLN A 112 -15.95 13.83 0.31
C GLN A 112 -16.10 12.42 0.89
N GLU A 113 -15.88 12.24 2.19
CA GLU A 113 -16.09 10.96 2.86
C GLU A 113 -17.56 10.52 2.80
N ARG A 114 -18.50 11.45 3.02
CA ARG A 114 -19.94 11.18 2.97
C ARG A 114 -20.40 10.79 1.57
N GLU A 115 -19.93 11.49 0.54
CA GLU A 115 -20.21 11.15 -0.85
C GLU A 115 -19.62 9.77 -1.21
N ALA A 116 -18.38 9.49 -0.81
CA ALA A 116 -17.75 8.20 -1.04
C ALA A 116 -18.48 7.04 -0.33
N ASP A 117 -18.97 7.25 0.89
CA ASP A 117 -19.80 6.28 1.61
C ASP A 117 -21.11 5.97 0.88
N TRP A 118 -21.82 7.00 0.43
CA TRP A 118 -23.08 6.83 -0.31
C TRP A 118 -22.86 6.09 -1.63
N LEU A 119 -21.84 6.49 -2.39
CA LEU A 119 -21.49 5.82 -3.64
C LEU A 119 -21.07 4.37 -3.39
N GLY A 120 -20.27 4.12 -2.35
CA GLY A 120 -19.84 2.79 -1.95
C GLY A 120 -21.01 1.85 -1.65
N ILE A 121 -21.97 2.30 -0.83
CA ILE A 121 -23.18 1.54 -0.50
C ILE A 121 -24.00 1.26 -1.77
N ASP A 122 -24.23 2.26 -2.62
CA ASP A 122 -24.95 2.11 -3.89
C ASP A 122 -24.26 1.06 -4.80
N TYR A 123 -22.91 1.05 -4.85
CA TYR A 123 -22.14 0.08 -5.62
C TYR A 123 -22.19 -1.33 -5.02
N MET A 124 -22.18 -1.47 -3.70
CA MET A 124 -22.32 -2.76 -3.02
C MET A 124 -23.62 -3.44 -3.41
N VAL A 125 -24.74 -2.73 -3.32
CA VAL A 125 -26.07 -3.27 -3.66
C VAL A 125 -26.12 -3.68 -5.14
N LYS A 126 -25.67 -2.81 -6.06
CA LYS A 126 -25.61 -3.13 -7.50
C LYS A 126 -24.71 -4.32 -7.83
N ALA A 127 -23.68 -4.57 -7.03
CA ALA A 127 -22.74 -5.68 -7.19
C ALA A 127 -23.19 -6.99 -6.49
N GLY A 128 -24.34 -6.98 -5.81
CA GLY A 128 -24.90 -8.14 -5.11
C GLY A 128 -24.36 -8.36 -3.69
N TYR A 129 -23.72 -7.36 -3.09
CA TYR A 129 -23.26 -7.41 -1.71
C TYR A 129 -24.31 -6.85 -0.76
N ASN A 130 -24.39 -7.42 0.45
CA ASN A 130 -25.25 -6.88 1.49
C ASN A 130 -24.71 -5.53 2.00
N PRO A 131 -25.48 -4.43 1.90
CA PRO A 131 -25.00 -3.10 2.29
C PRO A 131 -24.76 -2.96 3.79
N GLU A 132 -25.32 -3.84 4.63
CA GLU A 132 -25.00 -3.91 6.07
C GLU A 132 -23.51 -4.22 6.33
N GLY A 133 -22.77 -4.72 5.33
CA GLY A 133 -21.31 -4.80 5.40
C GLY A 133 -20.63 -3.45 5.64
N ALA A 134 -21.20 -2.34 5.14
CA ALA A 134 -20.69 -0.99 5.39
C ALA A 134 -20.92 -0.54 6.84
N VAL A 135 -22.07 -0.92 7.43
CA VAL A 135 -22.38 -0.65 8.84
C VAL A 135 -21.43 -1.44 9.74
N ARG A 136 -21.28 -2.75 9.49
CA ARG A 136 -20.36 -3.62 10.26
C ARG A 136 -18.91 -3.14 10.19
N LEU A 137 -18.49 -2.62 9.03
CA LEU A 137 -17.16 -2.02 8.85
C LEU A 137 -16.99 -0.76 9.72
N GLN A 138 -17.96 0.15 9.71
CA GLN A 138 -17.90 1.37 10.54
C GLN A 138 -17.97 1.04 12.03
N GLU A 139 -18.74 0.03 12.43
CA GLU A 139 -18.74 -0.48 13.82
C GLU A 139 -17.40 -1.10 14.20
N TYR A 140 -16.74 -1.81 13.28
CA TYR A 140 -15.39 -2.30 13.49
C TYR A 140 -14.41 -1.15 13.75
N PHE A 141 -14.42 -0.12 12.91
CA PHE A 141 -13.62 1.10 13.10
C PHE A 141 -13.90 1.80 14.41
N TYR A 142 -15.17 1.91 14.79
CA TYR A 142 -15.58 2.50 16.06
C TYR A 142 -14.99 1.75 17.26
N ARG A 143 -15.03 0.40 17.25
CA ARG A 143 -14.46 -0.44 18.32
C ARG A 143 -12.94 -0.29 18.44
N GLU A 144 -12.23 -0.16 17.31
CA GLU A 144 -10.78 0.05 17.30
C GLU A 144 -10.38 1.41 17.88
N LEU A 145 -11.25 2.43 17.77
CA LEU A 145 -11.02 3.79 18.28
C LEU A 145 -11.47 4.01 19.73
N GLU A 146 -12.70 3.63 20.09
CA GLU A 146 -13.29 3.97 21.40
C GLU A 146 -12.55 3.32 22.59
N GLY A 147 -11.77 2.27 22.36
CA GLY A 147 -10.95 1.68 23.39
C GLY A 147 -9.56 2.32 23.57
N GLY A 148 -9.15 3.24 22.68
CA GLY A 148 -7.74 3.70 22.60
C GLY A 148 -6.74 2.58 22.30
N LYS A 149 -7.21 1.43 21.77
CA LYS A 149 -6.47 0.17 21.79
C LYS A 149 -5.52 -0.02 20.60
N ASN A 150 -5.73 0.68 19.49
CA ASN A 150 -4.96 0.42 18.27
C ASN A 150 -4.42 1.69 17.60
N PRO A 151 -3.21 2.15 17.96
CA PRO A 151 -2.61 3.35 17.37
C PRO A 151 -2.36 3.22 15.86
N LEU A 152 -2.29 2.01 15.31
CA LEU A 152 -2.06 1.80 13.88
C LEU A 152 -3.22 2.30 13.01
N PHE A 153 -4.45 2.29 13.53
CA PHE A 153 -5.61 2.85 12.83
C PHE A 153 -5.55 4.38 12.71
N LEU A 154 -5.03 5.05 13.74
CA LEU A 154 -4.81 6.49 13.74
C LEU A 154 -3.62 6.88 12.85
N GLU A 155 -2.56 6.09 12.84
CA GLU A 155 -1.40 6.29 11.96
C GLU A 155 -1.73 6.04 10.48
N GLY A 156 -2.59 5.05 10.20
CA GLY A 156 -3.01 4.63 8.88
C GLY A 156 -4.34 5.22 8.42
N LEU A 157 -5.37 4.39 8.38
CA LEU A 157 -6.68 4.68 7.78
C LEU A 157 -7.27 6.04 8.18
N PHE A 158 -7.27 6.37 9.47
CA PHE A 158 -7.94 7.60 9.94
C PHE A 158 -7.12 8.86 9.76
N ARG A 159 -5.86 8.74 9.33
CA ARG A 159 -5.06 9.88 8.90
C ARG A 159 -5.59 10.46 7.57
N THR A 160 -6.06 9.60 6.67
CA THR A 160 -6.63 10.01 5.37
C THR A 160 -8.15 10.05 5.36
N HIS A 161 -8.80 9.17 6.11
CA HIS A 161 -10.26 9.03 6.19
C HIS A 161 -10.73 9.24 7.64
N PRO A 162 -10.87 10.48 8.14
CA PRO A 162 -11.26 10.71 9.53
C PRO A 162 -12.56 9.98 9.87
N PHE A 163 -12.50 9.12 10.89
CA PHE A 163 -13.69 8.46 11.40
C PHE A 163 -14.59 9.48 12.12
N SER A 164 -15.91 9.29 11.99
CA SER A 164 -16.87 9.94 12.87
C SER A 164 -18.08 9.03 13.11
N LYS A 165 -18.66 9.10 14.31
CA LYS A 165 -19.92 8.41 14.61
C LYS A 165 -21.05 8.82 13.65
N GLU A 166 -21.02 10.07 13.19
CA GLU A 166 -21.92 10.59 12.16
C GLU A 166 -21.90 9.74 10.88
N ARG A 167 -20.74 9.23 10.43
CA ARG A 167 -20.66 8.36 9.24
C ARG A 167 -21.34 7.02 9.46
N LEU A 168 -21.17 6.41 10.63
CA LEU A 168 -21.89 5.18 11.01
C LEU A 168 -23.40 5.40 11.01
N ASP A 169 -23.86 6.49 11.62
CA ASP A 169 -25.29 6.82 11.70
C ASP A 169 -25.87 7.12 10.29
N ASN A 170 -25.12 7.83 9.45
CA ASN A 170 -25.50 8.10 8.06
C ASN A 170 -25.58 6.83 7.21
N ALA A 171 -24.65 5.88 7.40
CA ALA A 171 -24.69 4.60 6.67
C ALA A 171 -25.98 3.83 7.00
N ARG A 172 -26.34 3.74 8.29
CA ARG A 172 -27.59 3.11 8.74
C ARG A 172 -28.81 3.81 8.16
N ALA A 173 -28.87 5.13 8.26
CA ALA A 173 -29.99 5.92 7.73
C ALA A 173 -30.15 5.74 6.21
N ARG A 174 -29.04 5.80 5.47
CA ARG A 174 -29.02 5.64 4.00
C ARG A 174 -29.54 4.27 3.56
N ILE A 175 -29.13 3.21 4.26
CA ILE A 175 -29.57 1.84 3.96
C ILE A 175 -31.06 1.69 4.26
N ALA A 176 -31.51 2.18 5.42
CA ALA A 176 -32.92 2.13 5.79
C ALA A 176 -33.82 2.90 4.81
N GLU A 177 -33.38 4.09 4.37
CA GLU A 177 -34.15 4.94 3.47
C GLU A 177 -34.20 4.40 2.03
N ARG A 178 -33.06 4.03 1.46
CA ARG A 178 -32.94 3.72 0.02
C ARG A 178 -33.03 2.24 -0.29
N TYR A 179 -32.75 1.40 0.70
CA TYR A 179 -32.60 -0.04 0.54
C TYR A 179 -33.34 -0.86 1.62
N PRO A 180 -34.58 -0.51 2.03
CA PRO A 180 -35.27 -1.15 3.16
C PRO A 180 -35.45 -2.67 2.99
N GLU A 181 -35.72 -3.13 1.77
CA GLU A 181 -35.91 -4.55 1.45
C GLU A 181 -34.60 -5.33 1.33
N THR A 182 -33.47 -4.64 1.18
CA THR A 182 -32.17 -5.29 0.96
C THR A 182 -31.62 -5.97 2.21
N VAL A 183 -31.98 -5.47 3.40
CA VAL A 183 -31.57 -6.04 4.69
C VAL A 183 -32.07 -7.48 4.84
N LYS A 184 -33.21 -7.81 4.22
CA LYS A 184 -33.84 -9.15 4.24
C LYS A 184 -33.65 -9.94 2.95
N ASN A 185 -32.96 -9.38 1.95
CA ASN A 185 -32.85 -10.01 0.63
C ASN A 185 -31.80 -11.14 0.66
N PRO A 186 -32.19 -12.41 0.47
CA PRO A 186 -31.26 -13.54 0.52
C PRO A 186 -30.25 -13.55 -0.64
N ASN A 187 -30.50 -12.79 -1.71
CA ASN A 187 -29.58 -12.65 -2.83
C ASN A 187 -28.44 -11.66 -2.56
N LEU A 188 -28.50 -10.90 -1.46
CA LEU A 188 -27.44 -9.99 -1.06
C LEU A 188 -26.59 -10.63 0.03
N THR A 189 -25.35 -10.95 -0.35
CA THR A 189 -24.52 -11.86 0.43
C THR A 189 -23.42 -11.13 1.21
N PHE A 190 -23.09 -11.64 2.39
CA PHE A 190 -21.86 -11.30 3.11
C PHE A 190 -20.65 -12.12 2.62
N ASN A 191 -20.89 -13.35 2.13
CA ASN A 191 -19.86 -14.32 1.74
C ASN A 191 -18.79 -14.56 2.81
N GLU A 192 -19.18 -14.61 4.08
CA GLU A 192 -18.24 -14.70 5.21
C GLU A 192 -17.33 -15.94 5.12
N THR A 193 -17.90 -17.12 4.85
CA THR A 193 -17.15 -18.38 4.79
C THR A 193 -16.08 -18.35 3.70
N ILE A 194 -16.45 -17.92 2.48
CA ILE A 194 -15.52 -17.85 1.35
C ILE A 194 -14.44 -16.80 1.64
N PHE A 195 -14.81 -15.66 2.20
CA PHE A 195 -13.85 -14.62 2.57
C PHE A 195 -12.85 -15.12 3.61
N ARG A 196 -13.33 -15.77 4.69
CA ARG A 196 -12.48 -16.34 5.73
C ARG A 196 -11.53 -17.40 5.17
N GLN A 197 -12.01 -18.29 4.31
CA GLN A 197 -11.17 -19.29 3.65
C GLN A 197 -10.08 -18.66 2.76
N LYS A 198 -10.46 -17.71 1.90
CA LYS A 198 -9.51 -17.04 0.99
C LYS A 198 -8.51 -16.13 1.70
N THR A 199 -8.82 -15.67 2.90
CA THR A 199 -7.95 -14.80 3.71
C THR A 199 -7.30 -15.52 4.89
N ALA A 200 -7.48 -16.84 5.04
CA ALA A 200 -6.97 -17.62 6.16
C ALA A 200 -5.46 -17.42 6.36
N ARG A 201 -4.70 -17.49 5.26
CA ARG A 201 -3.25 -17.31 5.27
C ARG A 201 -2.82 -15.96 5.85
N LEU A 202 -3.61 -14.90 5.68
CA LEU A 202 -3.28 -13.58 6.22
C LEU A 202 -3.28 -13.57 7.75
N ARG A 203 -4.18 -14.35 8.37
CA ARG A 203 -4.28 -14.53 9.83
C ARG A 203 -3.22 -15.49 10.36
N GLU A 204 -2.93 -16.56 9.61
CA GLU A 204 -1.87 -17.51 9.97
C GLU A 204 -0.51 -16.83 10.11
N VAL A 205 -0.14 -15.97 9.14
CA VAL A 205 1.16 -15.28 9.15
C VAL A 205 1.19 -14.07 10.08
N GLN A 206 0.05 -13.67 10.67
CA GLN A 206 -0.09 -12.41 11.37
C GLN A 206 0.93 -12.25 12.50
N LYS A 207 1.11 -13.29 13.32
CA LYS A 207 2.05 -13.28 14.44
C LYS A 207 3.50 -13.06 14.00
N ALA A 208 3.91 -13.63 12.86
CA ALA A 208 5.26 -13.42 12.34
C ALA A 208 5.47 -11.95 11.91
N TYR A 209 4.44 -11.33 11.33
CA TYR A 209 4.50 -9.90 11.01
C TYR A 209 4.48 -9.00 12.24
N GLU A 210 3.71 -9.31 13.28
CA GLU A 210 3.74 -8.53 14.54
C GLU A 210 5.14 -8.54 15.16
N ILE A 211 5.85 -9.67 15.08
CA ILE A 211 7.25 -9.78 15.50
C ILE A 211 8.15 -8.90 14.62
N ALA A 212 7.99 -8.98 13.29
CA ALA A 212 8.75 -8.17 12.35
C ALA A 212 8.51 -6.66 12.52
N ASP A 213 7.26 -6.23 12.76
CA ASP A 213 6.91 -4.84 13.04
C ASP A 213 7.61 -4.33 14.32
N GLY A 214 7.73 -5.19 15.33
CA GLY A 214 8.58 -4.92 16.51
C GLY A 214 10.06 -4.73 16.12
N GLY A 215 10.55 -5.51 15.16
CA GLY A 215 11.87 -5.32 14.54
C GLY A 215 12.00 -3.97 13.82
N ASP A 216 10.98 -3.53 13.09
CA ASP A 216 10.98 -2.23 12.39
C ASP A 216 11.05 -1.07 13.38
N LYS A 217 10.34 -1.16 14.51
CA LYS A 217 10.43 -0.18 15.60
C LYS A 217 11.85 -0.10 16.16
N LEU A 218 12.44 -1.25 16.51
CA LEU A 218 13.81 -1.34 17.03
C LEU A 218 14.84 -0.82 16.03
N PHE A 219 14.63 -1.09 14.73
CA PHE A 219 15.46 -0.57 13.65
C PHE A 219 15.44 0.97 13.59
N LYS A 220 14.26 1.59 13.70
CA LYS A 220 14.12 3.07 13.78
C LYS A 220 14.83 3.65 15.01
N GLU A 221 14.84 2.91 16.13
CA GLU A 221 15.58 3.24 17.35
C GLU A 221 17.10 2.94 17.25
N LYS A 222 17.59 2.46 16.09
CA LYS A 222 18.98 2.04 15.84
C LYS A 222 19.46 0.85 16.69
N ARG A 223 18.53 0.08 17.27
CA ARG A 223 18.81 -1.13 18.08
C ARG A 223 18.92 -2.35 17.17
N TYR A 224 20.00 -2.38 16.39
CA TYR A 224 20.13 -3.31 15.25
C TYR A 224 20.21 -4.79 15.64
N ASP A 225 20.88 -5.15 16.75
CA ASP A 225 20.95 -6.55 17.20
C ASP A 225 19.58 -7.11 17.57
N GLU A 226 18.80 -6.33 18.31
CA GLU A 226 17.46 -6.70 18.74
C GLU A 226 16.48 -6.76 17.56
N ALA A 227 16.58 -5.79 16.64
CA ALA A 227 15.80 -5.79 15.40
C ALA A 227 16.11 -7.02 14.53
N LEU A 228 17.39 -7.37 14.38
CA LEU A 228 17.81 -8.55 13.64
C LEU A 228 17.30 -9.84 14.28
N ALA A 229 17.32 -9.93 15.61
CA ALA A 229 16.76 -11.06 16.35
C ALA A 229 15.25 -11.23 16.05
N LYS A 230 14.50 -10.13 15.99
CA LYS A 230 13.08 -10.13 15.62
C LYS A 230 12.82 -10.59 14.19
N TYR A 231 13.56 -10.08 13.20
CA TYR A 231 13.38 -10.54 11.82
C TYR A 231 13.74 -12.02 11.64
N ARG A 232 14.79 -12.50 12.32
CA ARG A 232 15.14 -13.93 12.32
C ARG A 232 14.08 -14.79 13.00
N GLU A 233 13.48 -14.30 14.08
CA GLU A 233 12.36 -14.97 14.74
C GLU A 233 11.16 -15.07 13.79
N ALA A 234 10.77 -13.98 13.13
CA ALA A 234 9.71 -13.95 12.14
C ALA A 234 10.00 -14.89 10.95
N ALA A 235 11.22 -14.88 10.41
CA ALA A 235 11.64 -15.76 9.33
C ALA A 235 11.68 -17.24 9.72
N ARG A 236 11.98 -17.59 10.99
CA ARG A 236 11.86 -18.97 11.47
C ARG A 236 10.41 -19.44 11.52
N MET A 237 9.48 -18.55 11.90
CA MET A 237 8.06 -18.87 11.91
C MET A 237 7.49 -19.00 10.50
N GLU A 238 7.89 -18.10 9.61
CA GLU A 238 7.35 -18.00 8.26
C GLU A 238 8.48 -17.79 7.23
N PRO A 239 9.23 -18.86 6.88
CA PRO A 239 10.44 -18.79 6.03
C PRO A 239 10.15 -18.52 4.55
N GLY A 240 8.87 -18.43 4.18
CA GLY A 240 8.41 -18.07 2.84
C GLY A 240 8.18 -16.57 2.65
N GLN A 241 8.42 -15.74 3.67
CA GLN A 241 8.16 -14.30 3.61
C GLN A 241 9.43 -13.52 3.27
N ALA A 242 9.56 -13.10 2.01
CA ALA A 242 10.67 -12.29 1.53
C ALA A 242 10.98 -11.04 2.37
N PRO A 243 9.99 -10.27 2.88
CA PRO A 243 10.26 -9.04 3.63
C PRO A 243 11.13 -9.24 4.88
N PHE A 244 11.02 -10.38 5.56
CA PHE A 244 11.81 -10.63 6.78
C PHE A 244 13.30 -10.77 6.46
N HIS A 245 13.61 -11.42 5.34
CA HIS A 245 14.97 -11.54 4.81
C HIS A 245 15.49 -10.20 4.28
N SER A 246 14.67 -9.42 3.57
CA SER A 246 15.03 -8.06 3.13
C SER A 246 15.41 -7.17 4.32
N SER A 247 14.60 -7.17 5.39
CA SER A 247 14.85 -6.37 6.59
C SER A 247 16.10 -6.82 7.36
N ALA A 248 16.36 -8.13 7.46
CA ALA A 248 17.61 -8.66 8.02
C ALA A 248 18.84 -8.25 7.18
N GLY A 249 18.74 -8.39 5.85
CA GLY A 249 19.77 -7.97 4.90
C GLY A 249 20.08 -6.46 5.00
N ARG A 250 19.05 -5.64 5.16
CA ARG A 250 19.18 -4.18 5.40
C ARG A 250 19.99 -3.87 6.65
N ILE A 251 19.75 -4.58 7.76
CA ILE A 251 20.54 -4.41 9.00
C ILE A 251 22.00 -4.76 8.76
N HIS A 252 22.26 -5.92 8.15
CA HIS A 252 23.63 -6.33 7.86
C HIS A 252 24.35 -5.32 6.95
N LEU A 253 23.65 -4.76 5.96
CA LEU A 253 24.21 -3.73 5.09
C LEU A 253 24.56 -2.44 5.85
N VAL A 254 23.68 -1.95 6.72
CA VAL A 254 23.94 -0.77 7.58
C VAL A 254 25.17 -1.00 8.47
N ARG A 255 25.39 -2.24 8.92
CA ARG A 255 26.55 -2.66 9.72
C ARG A 255 27.79 -3.00 8.88
N LYS A 256 27.72 -2.89 7.56
CA LYS A 256 28.78 -3.27 6.60
C LYS A 256 29.17 -4.76 6.66
N GLU A 257 28.26 -5.60 7.11
CA GLU A 257 28.40 -7.06 7.15
C GLU A 257 27.96 -7.65 5.81
N TYR A 258 28.78 -7.47 4.77
CA TYR A 258 28.37 -7.75 3.40
C TYR A 258 28.07 -9.23 3.11
N GLY A 259 28.80 -10.17 3.72
CA GLY A 259 28.54 -11.61 3.52
C GLY A 259 27.14 -12.01 4.02
N PRO A 260 26.81 -11.77 5.30
CA PRO A 260 25.46 -11.99 5.83
C PRO A 260 24.38 -11.21 5.07
N ALA A 261 24.64 -9.95 4.69
CA ALA A 261 23.68 -9.16 3.91
C ALA A 261 23.38 -9.81 2.56
N GLU A 262 24.39 -10.27 1.83
CA GLU A 262 24.24 -10.92 0.54
C GLU A 262 23.43 -12.23 0.64
N THR A 263 23.64 -13.02 1.70
CA THR A 263 22.87 -14.25 1.97
C THR A 263 21.39 -13.96 2.19
N GLU A 264 21.05 -13.01 3.06
CA GLU A 264 19.65 -12.66 3.36
C GLU A 264 18.96 -12.05 2.13
N LEU A 265 19.64 -11.16 1.40
CA LEU A 265 19.06 -10.51 0.22
C LEU A 265 18.86 -11.49 -0.94
N ARG A 266 19.76 -12.46 -1.14
CA ARG A 266 19.52 -13.56 -2.09
C ARG A 266 18.28 -14.34 -1.71
N ARG A 267 18.13 -14.72 -0.45
CA ARG A 267 16.95 -15.44 0.02
C ARG A 267 15.67 -14.65 -0.21
N ALA A 268 15.69 -13.33 0.01
CA ALA A 268 14.56 -12.46 -0.29
C ALA A 268 14.20 -12.47 -1.79
N LEU A 269 15.20 -12.39 -2.68
CA LEU A 269 15.01 -12.40 -4.14
C LEU A 269 14.55 -13.78 -4.66
N ASP A 270 15.00 -14.87 -4.05
CA ASP A 270 14.53 -16.22 -4.38
C ASP A 270 13.06 -16.41 -4.02
N LEU A 271 12.59 -15.75 -2.97
CA LEU A 271 11.20 -15.78 -2.51
C LEU A 271 10.30 -14.82 -3.30
N ASP A 272 10.79 -13.62 -3.61
CA ASP A 272 10.09 -12.60 -4.39
C ASP A 272 11.06 -11.78 -5.25
N GLY A 273 11.29 -12.27 -6.47
CA GLY A 273 12.18 -11.62 -7.44
C GLY A 273 11.61 -10.35 -8.07
N GLU A 274 10.34 -10.03 -7.85
CA GLU A 274 9.67 -8.83 -8.38
C GLU A 274 9.54 -7.72 -7.32
N SER A 275 10.15 -7.91 -6.14
CA SER A 275 10.23 -6.87 -5.11
C SER A 275 11.39 -5.91 -5.38
N PHE A 276 11.11 -4.61 -5.38
CA PHE A 276 12.13 -3.58 -5.63
C PHE A 276 13.14 -3.45 -4.48
N GLU A 277 12.70 -3.59 -3.22
CA GLU A 277 13.53 -3.34 -2.03
C GLU A 277 14.76 -4.28 -1.96
N PRO A 278 14.63 -5.61 -2.04
CA PRO A 278 15.80 -6.49 -1.99
C PRO A 278 16.75 -6.29 -3.18
N ARG A 279 16.23 -5.89 -4.35
CA ARG A 279 17.07 -5.53 -5.52
C ARG A 279 17.84 -4.24 -5.28
N PHE A 280 17.17 -3.22 -4.76
CA PHE A 280 17.81 -1.97 -4.36
C PHE A 280 18.92 -2.22 -3.33
N LEU A 281 18.64 -3.03 -2.31
CA LEU A 281 19.60 -3.37 -1.26
C LEU A 281 20.77 -4.20 -1.80
N MET A 282 20.53 -5.14 -2.71
CA MET A 282 21.59 -5.93 -3.36
C MET A 282 22.48 -5.03 -4.24
N GLY A 283 21.87 -4.14 -5.03
CA GLY A 283 22.58 -3.14 -5.81
C GLY A 283 23.40 -2.19 -4.95
N SER A 284 22.83 -1.75 -3.82
CA SER A 284 23.52 -0.91 -2.82
C SER A 284 24.71 -1.65 -2.20
N LEU A 285 24.56 -2.93 -1.86
CA LEU A 285 25.64 -3.77 -1.35
C LEU A 285 26.80 -3.87 -2.34
N ARG A 286 26.51 -4.14 -3.62
CA ARG A 286 27.52 -4.19 -4.68
C ARG A 286 28.19 -2.83 -4.89
N TYR A 287 27.40 -1.76 -4.86
CA TYR A 287 27.90 -0.39 -4.97
C TYR A 287 28.87 -0.03 -3.84
N GLU A 288 28.53 -0.34 -2.58
CA GLU A 288 29.41 -0.10 -1.41
C GLU A 288 30.72 -0.90 -1.48
N ARG A 289 30.68 -2.09 -2.11
CA ARG A 289 31.87 -2.90 -2.42
C ARG A 289 32.66 -2.43 -3.65
N ARG A 290 32.23 -1.34 -4.30
CA ARG A 290 32.77 -0.82 -5.58
C ARG A 290 32.67 -1.80 -6.74
N GLU A 291 31.74 -2.77 -6.66
CA GLU A 291 31.44 -3.73 -7.70
C GLU A 291 30.44 -3.12 -8.70
N PHE A 292 30.78 -1.96 -9.29
CA PHE A 292 29.85 -1.11 -10.05
C PHE A 292 29.17 -1.84 -11.21
N ARG A 293 29.92 -2.68 -11.94
CA ARG A 293 29.37 -3.48 -13.04
C ARG A 293 28.30 -4.48 -12.57
N ALA A 294 28.44 -5.01 -11.35
CA ALA A 294 27.44 -5.91 -10.75
C ALA A 294 26.30 -5.15 -10.07
N ALA A 295 26.54 -3.92 -9.59
CA ALA A 295 25.52 -3.08 -8.98
C ALA A 295 24.46 -2.60 -9.97
N ILE A 296 24.88 -2.22 -11.19
CA ILE A 296 24.03 -1.64 -12.23
C ILE A 296 22.78 -2.49 -12.53
N PRO A 297 22.86 -3.78 -12.90
CA PRO A 297 21.67 -4.55 -13.25
C PRO A 297 20.64 -4.65 -12.10
N GLU A 298 21.10 -4.75 -10.85
CA GLU A 298 20.22 -4.80 -9.68
C GLU A 298 19.52 -3.45 -9.44
N LEU A 299 20.28 -2.35 -9.53
CA LEU A 299 19.75 -1.00 -9.35
C LEU A 299 18.81 -0.61 -10.50
N GLU A 300 19.12 -0.98 -11.75
CA GLU A 300 18.24 -0.74 -12.89
C GLU A 300 16.94 -1.52 -12.78
N ARG A 301 17.01 -2.80 -12.41
CA ARG A 301 15.80 -3.61 -12.18
C ARG A 301 14.98 -3.07 -11.00
N SER A 302 15.63 -2.62 -9.93
CA SER A 302 14.94 -1.91 -8.86
C SER A 302 14.24 -0.65 -9.37
N MET A 303 14.88 0.15 -10.25
CA MET A 303 14.30 1.37 -10.81
C MET A 303 13.15 1.11 -11.79
N GLU A 304 13.16 -0.04 -12.48
CA GLU A 304 12.03 -0.48 -13.29
C GLU A 304 10.80 -0.81 -12.45
N LEU A 305 11.01 -1.46 -11.30
CA LEU A 305 9.95 -1.84 -10.37
C LEU A 305 9.43 -0.62 -9.59
N TYR A 306 10.35 0.19 -9.05
CA TYR A 306 10.03 1.41 -8.32
C TYR A 306 11.19 2.43 -8.42
N PRO A 307 11.02 3.51 -9.21
CA PRO A 307 12.02 4.57 -9.30
C PRO A 307 12.29 5.27 -7.96
N THR A 308 13.56 5.36 -7.57
CA THR A 308 14.00 6.09 -6.38
C THR A 308 15.17 7.02 -6.69
N LYS A 309 15.25 8.15 -5.98
CA LYS A 309 16.39 9.08 -6.12
C LYS A 309 17.71 8.43 -5.67
N GLN A 310 17.65 7.57 -4.66
CA GLN A 310 18.80 6.86 -4.11
C GLN A 310 19.40 5.90 -5.14
N ALA A 311 18.57 5.06 -5.77
CA ALA A 311 19.04 4.15 -6.81
C ALA A 311 19.56 4.91 -8.04
N ALA A 312 18.89 5.99 -8.44
CA ALA A 312 19.37 6.87 -9.52
C ALA A 312 20.75 7.48 -9.19
N ALA A 313 20.97 7.97 -7.97
CA ALA A 313 22.26 8.50 -7.56
C ALA A 313 23.37 7.43 -7.57
N MET A 314 23.08 6.22 -7.10
CA MET A 314 24.02 5.09 -7.14
C MET A 314 24.32 4.64 -8.58
N LEU A 315 23.32 4.59 -9.46
CA LEU A 315 23.50 4.30 -10.88
C LEU A 315 24.36 5.35 -11.56
N SER A 316 24.08 6.63 -11.34
CA SER A 316 24.86 7.74 -11.88
C SER A 316 26.36 7.56 -11.58
N LYS A 317 26.69 7.33 -10.30
CA LYS A 317 28.07 7.13 -9.85
C LYS A 317 28.69 5.83 -10.35
N SER A 318 27.88 4.77 -10.46
CA SER A 318 28.35 3.47 -11.00
C SER A 318 28.74 3.57 -12.47
N TYR A 319 27.91 4.24 -13.29
CA TYR A 319 28.20 4.48 -14.70
C TYR A 319 29.38 5.43 -14.91
N GLU A 320 29.48 6.49 -14.09
CA GLU A 320 30.65 7.39 -14.09
C GLU A 320 31.96 6.63 -13.80
N ALA A 321 31.97 5.76 -12.79
CA ALA A 321 33.13 4.93 -12.46
C ALA A 321 33.53 3.94 -13.57
N LEU A 322 32.61 3.60 -14.47
CA LEU A 322 32.86 2.75 -15.63
C LEU A 322 33.13 3.55 -16.93
N GLY A 323 33.13 4.89 -16.87
CA GLY A 323 33.37 5.76 -18.01
C GLY A 323 32.17 5.98 -18.94
N ASP A 324 30.96 5.58 -18.55
CA ASP A 324 29.73 5.80 -19.32
C ASP A 324 29.07 7.13 -18.93
N ALA A 325 29.58 8.22 -19.53
CA ALA A 325 29.10 9.57 -19.25
C ALA A 325 27.61 9.79 -19.63
N ALA A 326 27.12 9.08 -20.66
CA ALA A 326 25.75 9.24 -21.15
C ALA A 326 24.73 8.71 -20.12
N ASN A 327 24.93 7.48 -19.64
CA ASN A 327 24.06 6.92 -18.60
C ASN A 327 24.27 7.61 -17.25
N ALA A 328 25.50 8.02 -16.92
CA ALA A 328 25.76 8.80 -15.70
C ALA A 328 24.91 10.08 -15.67
N LYS A 329 24.93 10.87 -16.74
CA LYS A 329 24.13 12.11 -16.85
C LYS A 329 22.64 11.83 -16.73
N LYS A 330 22.12 10.84 -17.45
CA LYS A 330 20.71 10.42 -17.43
C LYS A 330 20.24 10.12 -16.00
N TYR A 331 20.98 9.31 -15.25
CA TYR A 331 20.59 8.96 -13.88
C TYR A 331 20.85 10.08 -12.87
N SER A 332 21.84 10.96 -13.12
CA SER A 332 22.05 12.18 -12.32
C SER A 332 20.84 13.11 -12.37
N GLU A 333 20.23 13.29 -13.54
CA GLU A 333 19.01 14.10 -13.70
C GLU A 333 17.82 13.49 -12.94
N MET A 334 17.70 12.16 -12.92
CA MET A 334 16.66 11.45 -12.17
C MET A 334 16.86 11.49 -10.65
N ALA A 335 18.07 11.76 -10.17
CA ALA A 335 18.40 11.83 -8.76
C ALA A 335 18.06 13.20 -8.11
N LYS A 336 17.82 14.24 -8.93
CA LYS A 336 17.45 15.59 -8.48
C LYS A 336 16.03 15.63 -7.92
#